data_AF-A0A0L8A9I0-F1
#
_entry.id   AF-A0A0L8A9I0-F1
#
_cell.length_a   1.000
_cell.length_b   1.000
_cell.length_c   1.000
_cell.angle_alpha   90.00
_cell.angle_beta   90.00
_cell.angle_gamma   90.00
#
_symmetry.space_group_name_H-M   'P 1'
#
loop_
_entity.id
_entity.type
_entity.pdbx_description
1 polymer ?
#
loop_
_entity_poly.entity_id
_entity_poly.type
_entity_poly.pdbx_seq_one_letter_code
_entity_poly.pdbx_strand_id
1 'polypeptide(L)'
;MAFDRNLYEDFAPNDVWAALLSALSEHFADIAMCAVRCSECSDGGSSVEIERGLDSLRFYWLEDGNFMRDHFLFSRDGRWVVKLDQDVTLFAGDVTFLADVVARLGGVEHVEKMMRRDLIGTAEDVVGLGGYVQGLLAPLNASNP
;
A
#
# COMPACT_ATOMS: atom_id res chain seq x y z
N MET A 1 0.32 1.80 6.33
CA MET A 1 0.51 0.34 6.53
C MET A 1 1.74 -0.09 5.75
N ALA A 2 2.46 -1.12 6.19
CA ALA A 2 3.68 -1.59 5.52
C ALA A 2 3.73 -3.13 5.54
N PHE A 3 4.15 -3.74 4.44
CA PHE A 3 4.22 -5.19 4.27
C PHE A 3 5.54 -5.59 3.58
N ASP A 4 6.11 -6.72 3.97
CA ASP A 4 7.26 -7.34 3.31
C ASP A 4 6.86 -7.72 1.89
N ARG A 5 7.56 -7.15 0.93
CA ARG A 5 7.26 -7.35 -0.48
C ARG A 5 7.56 -8.77 -0.95
N ASN A 6 8.57 -9.40 -0.37
CA ASN A 6 9.14 -10.66 -0.85
C ASN A 6 8.28 -11.87 -0.50
N LEU A 7 7.26 -11.70 0.34
CA LEU A 7 6.35 -12.75 0.77
C LEU A 7 5.12 -12.91 -0.14
N TYR A 8 4.91 -12.00 -1.09
CA TYR A 8 3.68 -11.95 -1.89
C TYR A 8 3.94 -11.81 -3.38
N GLU A 9 3.20 -12.55 -4.19
CA GLU A 9 3.22 -12.45 -5.65
C GLU A 9 2.84 -11.03 -6.12
N ASP A 10 1.88 -10.42 -5.43
CA ASP A 10 1.37 -9.07 -5.72
C ASP A 10 1.99 -8.00 -4.80
N PHE A 11 3.21 -8.23 -4.28
CA PHE A 11 3.96 -7.30 -3.41
C PHE A 11 3.35 -6.98 -2.03
N ALA A 12 2.10 -7.36 -1.77
CA ALA A 12 1.42 -7.23 -0.49
C ALA A 12 0.28 -8.28 -0.41
N PRO A 13 -0.32 -8.54 0.77
CA PRO A 13 -1.43 -9.47 0.87
C PRO A 13 -2.61 -9.07 -0.04
N ASN A 14 -3.22 -10.05 -0.71
CA ASN A 14 -4.36 -9.81 -1.62
C ASN A 14 -5.53 -9.11 -0.92
N ASP A 15 -5.78 -9.42 0.36
CA ASP A 15 -6.84 -8.79 1.13
C ASP A 15 -6.61 -7.27 1.32
N VAL A 16 -5.35 -6.84 1.41
CA VAL A 16 -4.97 -5.43 1.51
C VAL A 16 -5.24 -4.72 0.19
N TRP A 17 -4.88 -5.34 -0.94
CA TRP A 17 -5.23 -4.81 -2.27
C TRP A 17 -6.73 -4.75 -2.48
N ALA A 18 -7.46 -5.79 -2.10
CA ALA A 18 -8.92 -5.82 -2.22
C ALA A 18 -9.57 -4.71 -1.38
N ALA A 19 -9.14 -4.51 -0.14
CA ALA A 19 -9.63 -3.45 0.72
C ALA A 19 -9.31 -2.05 0.16
N LEU A 20 -8.09 -1.83 -0.32
CA LEU A 20 -7.68 -0.57 -0.95
C LEU A 20 -8.54 -0.29 -2.19
N LEU A 21 -8.59 -1.22 -3.15
CA LEU A 21 -9.31 -1.07 -4.41
C LEU A 21 -10.82 -0.90 -4.19
N SER A 22 -11.37 -1.57 -3.17
CA SER A 22 -12.77 -1.41 -2.77
C SER A 22 -13.04 0.01 -2.23
N ALA A 23 -12.22 0.51 -1.30
CA ALA A 23 -12.33 1.89 -0.83
C ALA A 23 -12.15 2.91 -1.97
N LEU A 24 -11.18 2.67 -2.87
CA LEU A 24 -10.98 3.52 -4.05
C LEU A 24 -12.22 3.58 -4.94
N SER A 25 -12.89 2.47 -5.13
CA SER A 25 -14.08 2.41 -5.99
C SER A 25 -15.26 3.20 -5.40
N GLU A 26 -15.38 3.26 -4.07
CA GLU A 26 -16.46 4.00 -3.40
C GLU A 26 -16.20 5.49 -3.33
N HIS A 27 -14.96 5.90 -3.03
CA HIS A 27 -14.63 7.32 -2.89
C HIS A 27 -14.27 7.99 -4.23
N PHE A 28 -13.78 7.21 -5.21
CA PHE A 28 -13.11 7.71 -6.41
C PHE A 28 -13.49 6.95 -7.69
N ALA A 29 -14.78 6.74 -7.91
CA ALA A 29 -15.34 5.97 -9.03
C ALA A 29 -14.89 6.41 -10.45
N ASP A 30 -14.28 7.58 -10.63
CA ASP A 30 -13.82 8.07 -11.94
C ASP A 30 -12.31 8.33 -12.03
N ILE A 31 -11.53 7.99 -11.00
CA ILE A 31 -10.09 8.26 -10.96
C ILE A 31 -9.30 6.98 -11.33
N ALA A 32 -8.54 7.02 -12.42
CA ALA A 32 -7.54 6.00 -12.74
C ALA A 32 -6.37 6.06 -11.74
N MET A 33 -5.74 4.91 -11.49
CA MET A 33 -4.51 4.88 -10.68
C MET A 33 -3.34 5.33 -11.54
N CYS A 34 -2.42 6.08 -10.98
CA CYS A 34 -1.20 6.48 -11.68
C CYS A 34 -0.02 5.67 -11.16
N ALA A 35 0.91 5.32 -12.04
CA ALA A 35 2.17 4.70 -11.69
C ALA A 35 3.35 5.49 -12.27
N VAL A 36 4.40 5.65 -11.48
CA VAL A 36 5.67 6.24 -11.92
C VAL A 36 6.82 5.50 -11.26
N ARG A 37 7.90 5.26 -12.02
CA ARG A 37 9.14 4.70 -11.45
C ARG A 37 9.78 5.70 -10.51
N CYS A 38 10.32 5.23 -9.39
CA CYS A 38 11.00 6.09 -8.43
C CYS A 38 12.14 6.89 -9.08
N SER A 39 12.90 6.27 -9.98
CA SER A 39 14.00 6.92 -10.72
C SER A 39 13.54 8.01 -11.69
N GLU A 40 12.28 7.99 -12.12
CA GLU A 40 11.71 8.93 -13.10
C GLU A 40 10.91 10.04 -12.41
N CYS A 41 10.76 9.96 -11.08
CA CYS A 41 9.93 10.86 -10.29
C CYS A 41 10.53 12.28 -10.16
N SER A 42 11.86 12.41 -10.18
CA SER A 42 12.57 13.70 -10.14
C SER A 42 12.64 14.41 -11.49
N ASP A 43 12.48 13.66 -12.59
CA ASP A 43 12.80 14.12 -13.94
C ASP A 43 11.54 14.50 -14.73
N GLY A 44 10.39 14.55 -14.06
CA GLY A 44 9.09 14.79 -14.72
C GLY A 44 8.65 13.62 -15.59
N GLY A 45 9.04 12.40 -15.24
CA GLY A 45 8.62 11.18 -15.93
C GLY A 45 7.11 11.14 -16.16
N SER A 46 6.70 10.65 -17.32
CA SER A 46 5.29 10.53 -17.67
C SER A 46 4.68 9.38 -16.87
N SER A 47 3.89 9.72 -15.85
CA SER A 47 3.10 8.72 -15.12
C SER A 47 2.20 7.96 -16.09
N VAL A 48 2.12 6.64 -15.91
CA VAL A 48 1.21 5.79 -16.67
C VAL A 48 -0.12 5.71 -15.92
N GLU A 49 -1.24 5.83 -16.62
CA GLU A 49 -2.55 5.53 -16.07
C GLU A 49 -2.83 4.03 -16.16
N ILE A 50 -3.24 3.46 -15.02
CA ILE A 50 -3.61 2.07 -14.88
C ILE A 50 -5.10 2.04 -14.55
N GLU A 51 -5.83 1.22 -15.29
CA GLU A 51 -7.22 0.92 -14.97
C GLU A 51 -7.32 0.37 -13.54
N ARG A 52 -8.42 0.68 -12.84
CA ARG A 52 -8.61 0.18 -11.48
C ARG A 52 -8.86 -1.31 -11.50
N GLY A 53 -8.08 -2.04 -10.72
CA GLY A 53 -8.26 -3.46 -10.51
C GLY A 53 -6.93 -4.15 -10.30
N LEU A 54 -6.98 -5.29 -9.61
CA LEU A 54 -5.78 -6.08 -9.35
C LEU A 54 -5.21 -6.68 -10.64
N ASP A 55 -6.07 -7.07 -11.58
CA ASP A 55 -5.62 -7.61 -12.87
C ASP A 55 -4.89 -6.57 -13.72
N SER A 56 -5.35 -5.32 -13.70
CA SER A 56 -4.70 -4.21 -14.42
C SER A 56 -3.36 -3.82 -13.77
N LEU A 57 -3.27 -3.87 -12.44
CA LEU A 57 -2.00 -3.72 -11.71
C LEU A 57 -1.03 -4.85 -12.07
N ARG A 58 -1.49 -6.10 -12.06
CA ARG A 58 -0.68 -7.26 -12.45
C ARG A 58 -0.19 -7.16 -13.89
N PHE A 59 -1.07 -6.76 -14.80
CA PHE A 59 -0.69 -6.52 -16.19
C PHE A 59 0.44 -5.48 -16.28
N TYR A 60 0.27 -4.33 -15.61
CA TYR A 60 1.31 -3.30 -15.55
C TYR A 60 2.64 -3.79 -14.95
N TRP A 61 2.61 -4.63 -13.91
CA TRP A 61 3.82 -5.18 -13.30
C TRP A 61 4.58 -6.13 -14.24
N LEU A 62 3.85 -6.91 -15.05
CA LEU A 62 4.43 -7.83 -16.01
C LEU A 62 5.01 -7.12 -17.25
N GLU A 63 4.56 -5.90 -17.55
CA GLU A 63 5.11 -5.09 -18.64
C GLU A 63 6.54 -4.62 -18.33
N ASP A 64 7.44 -4.74 -19.32
CA ASP A 64 8.81 -4.18 -19.31
C ASP A 64 9.66 -4.46 -18.06
N GLY A 65 9.36 -5.56 -17.35
CA GLY A 65 10.01 -5.91 -16.09
C GLY A 65 9.76 -4.89 -14.99
N ASN A 66 8.61 -4.18 -15.02
CA ASN A 66 8.22 -3.23 -13.98
C ASN A 66 8.18 -3.89 -12.60
N PHE A 67 7.86 -5.18 -12.53
CA PHE A 67 7.89 -5.95 -11.29
C PHE A 67 9.24 -5.89 -10.57
N MET A 68 10.37 -5.66 -11.26
CA MET A 68 11.71 -5.61 -10.66
C MET A 68 12.11 -4.21 -10.18
N ARG A 69 11.32 -3.18 -10.46
CA ARG A 69 11.70 -1.79 -10.22
C ARG A 69 10.83 -1.16 -9.16
N ASP A 70 11.38 -0.15 -8.51
CA ASP A 70 10.64 0.59 -7.49
C ASP A 70 9.69 1.59 -8.15
N HIS A 71 8.45 1.61 -7.65
CA HIS A 71 7.38 2.42 -8.21
C HIS A 71 6.59 3.12 -7.11
N PHE A 72 6.06 4.29 -7.45
CA PHE A 72 4.94 4.88 -6.77
C PHE A 72 3.66 4.59 -7.55
N LEU A 73 2.69 3.99 -6.88
CA LEU A 73 1.29 3.98 -7.31
C LEU A 73 0.55 5.06 -6.53
N PHE A 74 -0.27 5.89 -7.15
CA PHE A 74 -0.89 7.01 -6.45
C PHE A 74 -2.20 7.44 -7.12
N SER A 75 -3.04 8.15 -6.37
CA SER A 75 -4.15 8.89 -6.98
C SER A 75 -3.69 10.24 -7.54
N ARG A 76 -4.28 10.66 -8.66
CA ARG A 76 -4.04 11.99 -9.23
C ARG A 76 -4.31 13.15 -8.28
N ASP A 77 -5.22 12.97 -7.34
CA ASP A 77 -5.58 13.98 -6.33
C ASP A 77 -4.68 13.96 -5.10
N GLY A 78 -3.68 13.06 -5.04
CA GLY A 78 -2.69 12.99 -3.97
C GLY A 78 -3.21 12.45 -2.63
N ARG A 79 -4.43 11.91 -2.57
CA ARG A 79 -5.01 11.38 -1.33
C ARG A 79 -4.38 10.08 -0.83
N TRP A 80 -3.71 9.33 -1.70
CA TRP A 80 -2.95 8.16 -1.29
C TRP A 80 -1.80 7.87 -2.23
N VAL A 81 -0.84 7.12 -1.71
CA VAL A 81 0.32 6.60 -2.43
C VAL A 81 0.69 5.23 -1.87
N VAL A 82 1.06 4.32 -2.76
CA VAL A 82 1.71 3.06 -2.44
C VAL A 82 3.12 3.10 -3.03
N LYS A 83 4.13 2.99 -2.17
CA LYS A 83 5.51 2.77 -2.61
C LYS A 83 5.75 1.27 -2.68
N LEU A 84 6.02 0.78 -3.89
CA LEU A 84 6.57 -0.54 -4.13
C LEU A 84 8.10 -0.38 -4.07
N ASP A 85 8.70 -0.64 -2.91
CA ASP A 85 10.15 -0.60 -2.68
C ASP A 85 10.75 -2.01 -2.78
N GLN A 86 12.07 -2.13 -2.85
CA GLN A 86 12.71 -3.44 -3.01
C GLN A 86 12.31 -4.45 -1.90
N ASP A 87 12.23 -3.99 -0.66
CA ASP A 87 11.98 -4.85 0.50
C ASP A 87 10.57 -4.71 1.07
N VAL A 88 9.90 -3.59 0.82
CA VAL A 88 8.65 -3.23 1.51
C VAL A 88 7.65 -2.59 0.56
N THR A 89 6.40 -2.99 0.68
CA THR A 89 5.26 -2.26 0.13
C THR A 89 4.67 -1.35 1.21
N LEU A 90 4.76 -0.04 0.99
CA LEU A 90 4.26 0.97 1.93
C LEU A 90 2.99 1.62 1.39
N PHE A 91 1.89 1.49 2.13
CA PHE A 91 0.63 2.18 1.88
C PHE A 91 0.52 3.42 2.77
N ALA A 92 0.39 4.59 2.16
CA ALA A 92 0.21 5.87 2.84
C ALA A 92 -0.91 6.69 2.18
N GLY A 93 -1.50 7.60 2.93
CA GLY A 93 -2.59 8.43 2.43
C GLY A 93 -3.26 9.22 3.53
N ASP A 94 -4.31 9.93 3.13
CA ASP A 94 -5.20 10.64 4.03
C ASP A 94 -5.76 9.71 5.12
N VAL A 95 -5.86 10.24 6.33
CA VAL A 95 -6.26 9.46 7.51
C VAL A 95 -7.67 8.91 7.36
N THR A 96 -8.60 9.67 6.80
CA THR A 96 -9.99 9.22 6.60
C THR A 96 -10.05 8.11 5.56
N PHE A 97 -9.31 8.25 4.47
CA PHE A 97 -9.22 7.20 3.45
C PHE A 97 -8.60 5.91 4.01
N LEU A 98 -7.45 6.01 4.68
CA LEU A 98 -6.81 4.84 5.27
C LEU A 98 -7.61 4.20 6.41
N ALA A 99 -8.41 4.98 7.15
CA ALA A 99 -9.31 4.44 8.17
C ALA A 99 -10.38 3.54 7.56
N ASP A 100 -10.96 3.91 6.41
CA ASP A 100 -11.92 3.05 5.68
C ASP A 100 -11.25 1.76 5.19
N VAL A 101 -10.06 1.85 4.59
CA VAL A 101 -9.29 0.66 4.17
C VAL A 101 -9.03 -0.27 5.35
N VAL A 102 -8.60 0.27 6.50
CA VAL A 102 -8.34 -0.51 7.71
C VAL A 102 -9.62 -1.10 8.30
N ALA A 103 -10.74 -0.38 8.27
CA ALA A 103 -12.03 -0.91 8.73
C ALA A 103 -12.46 -2.14 7.91
N ARG A 104 -12.25 -2.13 6.59
CA ARG A 104 -12.52 -3.27 5.69
C ARG A 104 -11.62 -4.47 5.98
N LEU A 105 -10.43 -4.23 6.51
CA LEU A 105 -9.48 -5.27 6.96
C LEU A 105 -9.78 -5.79 8.37
N GLY A 106 -10.86 -5.35 9.02
CA GLY A 106 -11.21 -5.80 10.37
C GLY A 106 -10.64 -4.92 11.49
N GLY A 107 -10.21 -3.71 11.17
CA GLY A 107 -9.79 -2.68 12.13
C GLY A 107 -8.29 -2.67 12.43
N VAL A 108 -7.87 -1.66 13.20
CA VAL A 108 -6.45 -1.35 13.44
C VAL A 108 -5.73 -2.52 14.12
N GLU A 109 -6.35 -3.16 15.12
CA GLU A 109 -5.75 -4.30 15.82
C GLU A 109 -5.47 -5.48 14.86
N HIS A 110 -6.39 -5.74 13.92
CA HIS A 110 -6.20 -6.79 12.93
C HIS A 110 -5.04 -6.46 11.99
N VAL A 111 -5.00 -5.23 11.49
CA VAL A 111 -3.93 -4.75 10.59
C VAL A 111 -2.58 -4.73 11.29
N GLU A 112 -2.50 -4.29 12.56
CA GLU A 112 -1.27 -4.38 13.35
C GLU A 112 -0.77 -5.82 13.44
N LYS A 113 -1.67 -6.77 13.73
CA LYS A 113 -1.31 -8.18 13.80
C LYS A 113 -0.83 -8.73 12.45
N MET A 114 -1.49 -8.33 11.36
CA MET A 114 -1.04 -8.67 10.01
C MET A 114 0.38 -8.16 9.75
N MET A 115 0.63 -6.85 9.97
CA MET A 115 1.94 -6.22 9.75
C MET A 115 3.04 -6.83 10.64
N ARG A 116 2.76 -7.14 11.90
CA ARG A 116 3.72 -7.80 12.80
C ARG A 116 4.06 -9.20 12.34
N ARG A 117 3.05 -10.01 11.99
CA ARG A 117 3.26 -11.37 11.47
C ARG A 117 4.11 -11.33 10.20
N ASP A 118 3.88 -10.32 9.37
CA ASP A 118 4.53 -10.16 8.10
C ASP A 118 5.99 -9.72 8.22
N LEU A 119 6.26 -8.67 8.99
CA LEU A 119 7.60 -8.06 9.11
C LEU A 119 8.49 -8.72 10.16
N ILE A 120 7.91 -9.32 11.20
CA ILE A 120 8.65 -9.90 12.34
C ILE A 120 8.53 -11.43 12.34
N GLY A 121 7.42 -11.98 11.84
CA GLY A 121 7.18 -13.42 11.85
C GLY A 121 7.18 -13.99 13.26
N THR A 122 8.06 -14.97 13.52
CA THR A 122 8.28 -15.57 14.83
C THR A 122 9.54 -15.06 15.53
N ALA A 123 10.23 -14.07 14.95
CA ALA A 123 11.46 -13.53 15.52
C ALA A 123 11.17 -12.67 16.76
N GLU A 124 12.17 -12.55 17.63
CA GLU A 124 12.11 -11.56 18.71
C GLU A 124 12.26 -10.14 18.13
N ASP A 125 11.51 -9.20 18.67
CA ASP A 125 11.53 -7.80 18.23
C ASP A 125 12.75 -7.05 18.82
N VAL A 126 13.94 -7.41 18.35
CA VAL A 126 15.22 -6.89 18.87
C VAL A 126 15.46 -5.44 18.42
N VAL A 127 14.92 -5.06 17.27
CA VAL A 127 15.17 -3.75 16.63
C VAL A 127 14.02 -2.76 16.79
N GLY A 128 12.95 -3.13 17.50
CA GLY A 128 11.81 -2.25 17.77
C GLY A 128 10.85 -2.08 16.58
N LEU A 129 10.82 -3.04 15.66
CA LEU A 129 9.89 -3.07 14.53
C LEU A 129 8.43 -3.10 14.98
N GLY A 130 8.13 -3.75 16.12
CA GLY A 130 6.80 -3.75 16.70
C GLY A 130 6.35 -2.35 17.13
N GLY A 131 7.25 -1.57 17.73
CA GLY A 131 7.00 -0.16 18.06
C GLY A 131 6.83 0.71 16.81
N TYR A 132 7.60 0.44 15.76
CA TYR A 132 7.46 1.11 14.47
C TYR A 132 6.09 0.81 13.82
N VAL A 133 5.65 -0.45 13.80
CA VAL A 133 4.31 -0.83 13.31
C VAL A 133 3.21 -0.09 14.06
N GLN A 134 3.31 0.01 15.39
CA GLN A 134 2.36 0.78 16.20
C GLN A 134 2.36 2.26 15.82
N GLY A 135 3.55 2.85 15.64
CA GLY A 135 3.70 4.23 15.22
C GLY A 135 3.06 4.52 13.86
N LEU A 136 3.16 3.59 12.90
CA LEU A 136 2.51 3.71 11.58
C LEU A 136 0.98 3.74 11.65
N LEU A 137 0.39 3.11 12.67
CA LEU A 137 -1.07 3.00 12.83
C LEU A 137 -1.64 3.98 13.85
N ALA A 138 -0.79 4.64 14.66
CA ALA A 138 -1.20 5.55 15.72
C ALA A 138 -2.20 6.64 15.29
N PRO A 139 -2.07 7.28 14.10
CA PRO A 139 -3.05 8.27 13.64
C PRO A 139 -4.46 7.68 13.45
N LEU A 140 -4.57 6.40 13.09
CA LEU A 140 -5.85 5.72 12.87
C LEU A 140 -6.53 5.34 14.18
N ASN A 141 -5.75 5.04 15.23
CA ASN A 141 -6.29 4.80 16.57
C ASN A 141 -6.85 6.08 17.22
N ALA A 142 -6.23 7.23 16.97
CA ALA A 142 -6.70 8.52 17.49
C ALA A 142 -7.96 9.05 16.77
N SER A 143 -8.35 8.42 15.66
CA SER A 143 -9.48 8.84 14.81
C SER A 143 -10.79 8.13 15.13
N ASN A 144 -10.78 7.16 16.05
CA ASN A 144 -12.01 6.56 16.60
C ASN A 144 -12.49 7.43 17.79
N PRO A 145 -13.69 8.02 17.74
CA PRO A 145 -14.28 8.73 18.87
C PRO A 145 -14.62 7.82 20.06
#